data_AF-A0A352EFQ4-F1
#
_entry.id   AF-A0A352EFQ4-F1
#
_cell.length_a   1.000
_cell.length_b   1.000
_cell.length_c   1.000
_cell.angle_alpha   90.00
_cell.angle_beta   90.00
_cell.angle_gamma   90.00
#
_symmetry.space_group_name_H-M   'P 1'
#
loop_
_entity.id
_entity.type
_entity.pdbx_description
1 polymer ?
#
loop_
_entity_poly.entity_id
_entity_poly.type
_entity_poly.pdbx_seq_one_letter_code
_entity_poly.pdbx_strand_id
1 'polypeptide(L)' 'MKIVFLVIGKTSERFISDGMSIFESRLRHYGKYETLVVSDVKGGAKMSSDALKIEEGRAFKKYLLPGDRLILLDEKGK' A
#
# COMPACT_ATOMS: atom_id res chain seq x y z
N MET A 1 15.85 8.80 -6.11
CA MET A 1 14.96 8.29 -5.04
C MET A 1 13.62 7.95 -5.68
N LYS A 2 13.02 6.79 -5.34
CA LYS A 2 11.70 6.37 -5.83
C LYS A 2 10.75 6.31 -4.63
N ILE A 3 9.57 6.90 -4.77
CA ILE A 3 8.50 6.81 -3.77
C ILE A 3 7.56 5.70 -4.22
N VAL A 4 7.27 4.76 -3.33
CA VAL A 4 6.31 3.68 -3.55
C VAL A 4 5.19 3.83 -2.54
N PHE A 5 3.97 4.02 -3.01
CA PHE A 5 2.78 3.92 -2.18
C PHE A 5 2.27 2.47 -2.23
N LEU A 6 2.67 1.70 -1.23
CA LEU A 6 2.35 0.28 -1.12
C LEU A 6 1.09 0.10 -0.27
N VAL A 7 0.02 -0.38 -0.88
CA VAL A 7 -1.30 -0.55 -0.26
C VAL A 7 -1.79 -1.98 -0.42
N ILE A 8 -2.72 -2.42 0.42
CA ILE A 8 -3.37 -3.72 0.31
C ILE A 8 -4.86 -3.55 0.04
N GLY A 9 -5.40 -4.41 -0.82
CA GLY A 9 -6.78 -4.33 -1.27
C GLY A 9 -6.98 -3.25 -2.33
N LYS A 10 -7.90 -3.53 -3.27
CA LYS A 10 -8.29 -2.54 -4.29
C LYS A 10 -9.44 -1.71 -3.74
N THR A 11 -9.42 -0.41 -4.04
CA THR A 11 -10.59 0.42 -3.78
C THR A 11 -11.74 -0.02 -4.68
N SER A 12 -12.94 -0.16 -4.13
CA SER A 12 -14.16 -0.44 -4.89
C SER A 12 -14.73 0.83 -5.53
N GLU A 13 -14.44 1.98 -4.93
CA GLU A 13 -15.04 3.25 -5.30
C GLU A 13 -14.24 3.97 -6.39
N ARG A 14 -14.83 4.08 -7.58
CA ARG A 14 -14.17 4.65 -8.75
C ARG A 14 -13.68 6.08 -8.53
N PHE A 15 -14.48 6.91 -7.84
CA PHE A 15 -14.11 8.31 -7.60
C PHE A 15 -12.83 8.46 -6.77
N ILE A 16 -12.51 7.47 -5.90
CA ILE A 16 -11.27 7.46 -5.13
C ILE A 16 -10.09 7.18 -6.08
N SER A 17 -10.21 6.16 -6.92
CA SER A 17 -9.19 5.84 -7.93
C SER A 17 -8.93 6.99 -8.89
N ASP A 18 -10.00 7.66 -9.34
CA ASP A 18 -9.90 8.81 -10.25
C ASP A 18 -9.22 9.99 -9.56
N GLY A 19 -9.61 10.28 -8.31
CA GLY A 19 -8.99 11.31 -7.49
C GLY A 19 -7.51 11.05 -7.26
N MET A 20 -7.13 9.82 -6.91
CA MET A 20 -5.73 9.40 -6.75
C MET A 20 -4.94 9.65 -8.04
N SER A 21 -5.46 9.22 -9.19
CA SER A 21 -4.75 9.34 -10.48
C SER A 21 -4.34 10.78 -10.81
N ILE A 22 -5.17 11.77 -10.46
CA ILE A 22 -4.86 13.19 -10.62
C ILE A 22 -3.59 13.55 -9.83
N PHE A 23 -3.47 13.13 -8.58
CA PHE A 23 -2.29 13.42 -7.75
C PHE A 23 -1.07 12.60 -8.18
N GLU A 24 -1.24 11.33 -8.54
CA GLU A 24 -0.16 10.49 -9.05
C GLU A 24 0.47 11.07 -10.32
N SER A 25 -0.34 11.62 -11.22
CA SER A 25 0.16 12.30 -12.43
C SER A 25 1.04 13.50 -12.10
N ARG A 26 0.64 14.30 -11.10
CA ARG A 26 1.40 15.46 -10.62
C ARG A 26 2.70 15.04 -9.95
N LEU A 27 2.67 14.02 -9.08
CA LEU A 27 3.86 13.53 -8.38
C LEU A 27 4.91 12.99 -9.36
N ARG A 28 4.49 12.30 -10.41
CA ARG A 28 5.39 11.78 -11.46
C ARG A 28 6.16 12.87 -12.21
N HIS A 29 5.66 14.11 -12.22
CA HIS A 29 6.38 15.24 -12.80
C HIS A 29 7.64 15.61 -11.98
N TYR A 30 7.60 15.41 -10.66
CA TYR A 30 8.66 15.83 -9.74
C TYR A 30 9.60 14.68 -9.34
N GLY A 31 9.26 13.43 -9.64
CA GLY A 31 10.10 12.29 -9.31
C GLY A 31 9.50 10.94 -9.69
N LYS A 32 10.25 9.87 -9.41
CA LYS A 32 9.78 8.50 -9.62
C LYS A 32 8.77 8.15 -8.52
N TYR A 33 7.50 8.04 -8.90
CA TYR A 33 6.41 7.63 -8.02
C TYR A 33 5.68 6.42 -8.61
N GLU A 34 5.28 5.48 -7.76
CA GLU A 34 4.48 4.31 -8.13
C GLU A 34 3.53 3.93 -7.00
N THR A 35 2.29 3.57 -7.34
CA THR A 35 1.36 2.91 -6.42
C THR A 35 1.36 1.42 -6.70
N LEU A 36 1.65 0.61 -5.68
CA LEU A 36 1.62 -0.85 -5.75
C LEU A 36 0.49 -1.38 -4.88
N VAL A 37 -0.41 -2.15 -5.49
CA VAL A 37 -1.55 -2.75 -4.78
C VAL A 37 -1.29 -4.24 -4.55
N VAL A 38 -1.11 -4.61 -3.30
CA VAL A 38 -1.03 -5.99 -2.83
C VAL A 38 -2.43 -6.59 -2.85
N SER A 39 -2.55 -7.82 -3.35
CA SER A 39 -3.82 -8.55 -3.34
C SER A 39 -4.24 -8.90 -1.91
N ASP A 40 -5.54 -8.93 -1.66
CA ASP A 40 -6.09 -9.34 -0.37
C ASP A 40 -5.62 -10.74 0.05
N VAL A 41 -5.44 -10.91 1.35
CA VAL A 41 -5.08 -12.22 1.93
C VAL A 41 -6.23 -13.19 1.71
N LYS A 42 -5.95 -14.30 1.01
CA LYS A 42 -6.94 -15.35 0.75
C LYS A 42 -7.50 -15.89 2.06
N GLY A 43 -8.83 -15.84 2.22
CA GLY A 43 -9.49 -16.31 3.43
C GLY A 43 -9.39 -15.35 4.63
N GLY A 44 -8.93 -14.11 4.43
CA GLY A 44 -8.77 -13.12 5.49
C GLY A 44 -10.05 -12.85 6.30
N ALA A 45 -11.23 -12.94 5.65
CA ALA A 45 -12.53 -12.81 6.32
C ALA A 45 -12.80 -13.86 7.42
N LYS A 46 -12.06 -14.97 7.44
CA LYS A 46 -12.18 -16.04 8.45
C LYS A 46 -11.08 -15.97 9.52
N MET A 47 -10.11 -15.07 9.37
CA MET A 47 -8.99 -14.92 10.30
C MET A 47 -9.36 -13.95 11.43
N SER A 48 -8.71 -14.11 12.59
CA SER A 48 -8.73 -13.05 13.60
C SER A 48 -7.97 -11.82 13.10
N SER A 49 -8.26 -10.65 13.66
CA SER A 49 -7.57 -9.40 13.31
C SER A 49 -6.04 -9.53 13.42
N ASP A 50 -5.54 -10.15 14.49
CA ASP A 50 -4.10 -10.33 14.69
C ASP A 50 -3.48 -11.30 13.68
N ALA A 51 -4.17 -12.41 13.38
CA ALA A 51 -3.71 -13.36 12.37
C ALA A 51 -3.70 -12.73 10.97
N LEU A 52 -4.73 -11.94 10.64
CA LEU A 52 -4.82 -11.23 9.38
C LEU A 52 -3.65 -10.25 9.22
N LYS A 53 -3.37 -9.42 10.24
CA LYS A 53 -2.23 -8.48 10.23
C LYS A 53 -0.88 -9.18 9.97
N ILE A 54 -0.68 -10.37 10.54
CA ILE A 54 0.55 -11.15 10.32
C ILE A 54 0.66 -11.57 8.85
N GLU A 55 -0.41 -12.07 8.25
CA GLU A 55 -0.41 -12.49 6.85
C GLU A 55 -0.30 -11.30 5.87
N GLU A 56 -0.95 -10.18 6.16
CA GLU A 56 -0.80 -8.94 5.40
C GLU A 56 0.64 -8.43 5.46
N GLY A 57 1.26 -8.45 6.64
CA GLY A 57 2.68 -8.12 6.81
C GLY A 57 3.61 -9.01 5.99
N ARG A 58 3.33 -10.32 5.91
CA ARG A 58 4.07 -11.24 5.03
C ARG A 58 3.87 -10.92 3.55
N ALA A 59 2.67 -10.49 3.16
CA ALA A 59 2.39 -10.08 1.79
C ALA A 59 3.18 -8.83 1.41
N PHE A 60 3.21 -7.82 2.28
CA PHE A 60 4.00 -6.60 2.08
C PHE A 60 5.50 -6.86 1.99
N LYS A 61 6.04 -7.76 2.83
CA LYS A 61 7.48 -8.07 2.86
C LYS A 61 8.06 -8.48 1.51
N LYS A 62 7.25 -9.00 0.58
CA LYS A 62 7.66 -9.38 -0.78
C LYS A 62 8.03 -8.19 -1.67
N TYR A 63 7.59 -6.98 -1.31
CA TYR A 63 7.79 -5.76 -2.08
C TYR A 63 8.87 -4.85 -1.47
N LEU A 64 9.40 -5.21 -0.30
CA LEU A 64 10.39 -4.42 0.42
C LEU A 64 11.80 -4.89 0.08
N LEU A 65 12.69 -3.95 -0.23
CA LEU A 65 14.08 -4.22 -0.53
C LEU A 65 15.00 -3.83 0.64
N PRO A 66 16.14 -4.51 0.80
CA PRO A 66 17.17 -4.06 1.74
C PRO A 66 17.61 -2.62 1.42
N GLY A 67 17.54 -1.74 2.42
CA GLY A 67 17.89 -0.33 2.27
C GLY A 67 16.72 0.61 1.99
N ASP A 68 15.51 0.09 1.78
CA ASP A 68 14.32 0.92 1.68
C ASP A 68 14.05 1.66 2.99
N ARG A 69 13.66 2.94 2.86
CA ARG A 69 13.14 3.71 3.99
C ARG A 69 11.63 3.50 4.09
N LEU A 70 11.21 2.76 5.12
CA LEU A 70 9.80 2.46 5.37
C LEU A 70 9.14 3.56 6.20
N ILE A 71 7.97 4.02 5.75
CA ILE A 71 7.10 4.94 6.48
C ILE A 71 5.74 4.27 6.59
N LEU A 72 5.35 3.91 7.81
CA LEU A 72 4.05 3.31 8.08
C LEU A 72 3.02 4.40 8.33
N LEU A 73 1.85 4.29 7.68
CA LEU A 73 0.70 5.13 7.97
C LEU A 73 -0.08 4.46 9.10
N ASP A 74 0.11 4.97 10.31
CA ASP A 74 -0.54 4.47 11.52
C ASP A 74 -1.22 5.63 12.27
N GLU A 75 -2.38 5.36 12.84
CA GLU A 75 -3.20 6.36 13.56
C GLU A 75 -2.50 6.88 14.83
N LYS A 76 -1.59 6.08 15.39
CA LYS A 76 -0.73 6.43 16.54
C LYS A 76 0.71 6.72 16.12
N GLY A 77 0.92 7.01 14.83
CA GLY A 77 2.20 7.42 14.28
C GLY A 77 2.73 8.73 14.87
N LYS A 78 3.98 9.07 14.53
CA LYS A 78 4.57 10.37 14.85
C LYS A 78 4.33 11.39 13.75
#